data_AF-A0A330M1T7-F1
#
_entry.id   AF-A0A330M1T7-F1
#
_cell.length_a   1.000
_cell.length_b   1.000
_cell.length_c   1.000
_cell.angle_alpha   90.00
_cell.angle_beta   90.00
_cell.angle_gamma   90.00
#
_symmetry.space_group_name_H-M   'P 1'
#
loop_
_entity.id
_entity.type
_entity.pdbx_description
1 polymer ?
#
loop_
_entity_poly.entity_id
_entity_poly.type
_entity_poly.pdbx_seq_one_letter_code
_entity_poly.pdbx_strand_id
1 'polypeptide(L)' 'MDIGIKAIGTNPIKTQKKGVGEVNCMISMDNIIITPGMMLYSDDNGIGIANTELDLSRLL' A
#
# COMPACT_ATOMS: atom_id res chain seq x y z
N MET A 1 9.60 -14.07 8.97
CA MET A 1 9.43 -13.72 7.54
C MET A 1 10.09 -12.37 7.36
N ASP A 2 10.87 -12.20 6.31
CA ASP A 2 11.53 -10.93 6.01
C ASP A 2 10.66 -10.14 5.03
N ILE A 3 9.60 -9.51 5.54
CA ILE A 3 8.62 -8.74 4.75
C ILE A 3 8.00 -7.61 5.59
N GLY A 4 7.78 -6.44 4.97
CA GLY A 4 7.05 -5.32 5.59
C GLY A 4 5.54 -5.51 5.50
N ILE A 5 4.82 -5.26 6.61
CA ILE A 5 3.36 -5.35 6.68
C ILE A 5 2.83 -4.12 7.43
N LYS A 6 1.89 -3.37 6.82
CA LYS A 6 1.11 -2.32 7.48
C LYS A 6 -0.39 -2.65 7.39
N ALA A 7 -1.10 -2.51 8.50
CA ALA A 7 -2.53 -2.74 8.60
C ALA A 7 -3.14 -1.85 9.69
N ILE A 8 -4.44 -1.56 9.58
CA ILE A 8 -5.18 -0.79 10.60
C ILE A 8 -5.31 -1.57 11.92
N GLY A 9 -5.32 -2.91 11.85
CA GLY A 9 -5.42 -3.77 13.02
C GLY A 9 -5.52 -5.25 12.65
N THR A 10 -5.84 -6.07 13.64
CA THR A 10 -5.96 -7.53 13.51
C THR A 10 -7.40 -8.00 13.60
N ASN A 11 -7.76 -9.04 12.85
CA ASN A 11 -9.05 -9.72 12.97
C ASN A 11 -8.84 -11.25 12.89
N PRO A 12 -9.24 -12.03 13.90
CA PRO A 12 -9.06 -13.49 13.90
C PRO A 12 -10.03 -14.24 12.98
N ILE A 13 -11.08 -13.58 12.48
CA ILE A 13 -12.11 -14.21 11.65
C ILE A 13 -11.70 -14.16 10.17
N LYS A 14 -11.65 -15.34 9.55
CA LYS A 14 -11.37 -15.48 8.12
C LYS A 14 -12.56 -15.02 7.26
N THR A 15 -12.26 -14.40 6.13
CA THR A 15 -13.27 -14.04 5.12
C THR A 15 -13.72 -15.25 4.27
N GLN A 16 -14.96 -15.20 3.77
CA GLN A 16 -15.45 -16.17 2.78
C GLN A 16 -14.99 -15.77 1.36
N LYS A 17 -14.45 -16.74 0.61
CA LYS A 17 -14.01 -16.51 -0.77
C LYS A 17 -15.19 -16.50 -1.73
N LYS A 18 -15.63 -15.31 -2.16
CA LYS A 18 -16.75 -15.13 -3.11
C LYS A 18 -16.34 -14.87 -4.56
N GLY A 19 -15.04 -14.77 -4.85
CA GLY A 19 -14.54 -14.46 -6.19
C GLY A 19 -14.86 -13.03 -6.65
N VAL A 20 -15.15 -12.12 -5.72
CA VAL A 20 -15.45 -10.71 -5.98
C VAL A 20 -14.25 -9.84 -5.65
N GLY A 21 -14.06 -8.75 -6.40
CA GLY A 21 -12.98 -7.79 -6.24
C GLY A 21 -12.47 -7.29 -7.58
N GLU A 22 -11.76 -6.17 -7.56
CA GLU A 22 -11.13 -5.58 -8.74
C GLU A 22 -9.61 -5.65 -8.60
N VAL A 23 -8.90 -5.81 -9.72
CA VAL A 23 -7.44 -5.85 -9.77
C VAL A 23 -6.97 -4.71 -10.64
N ASN A 24 -5.92 -4.01 -10.19
CA ASN A 24 -5.38 -2.83 -10.87
C ASN A 24 -6.44 -1.73 -11.11
N CYS A 25 -7.36 -1.53 -10.17
CA CYS A 25 -8.25 -0.37 -10.18
C CYS A 25 -7.63 0.80 -9.41
N MET A 26 -8.07 2.01 -9.72
CA MET A 26 -7.78 3.19 -8.90
C MET A 26 -8.51 3.07 -7.57
N ILE A 27 -7.80 3.29 -6.47
CA ILE A 27 -8.38 3.29 -5.12
C ILE A 27 -8.18 4.65 -4.47
N SER A 28 -9.05 4.97 -3.51
CA SER A 28 -8.94 6.16 -2.66
C SER A 28 -8.93 5.71 -1.20
N MET A 29 -7.88 6.09 -0.47
CA MET A 29 -7.73 5.81 0.96
C MET A 29 -7.26 7.10 1.64
N ASP A 30 -7.96 7.51 2.70
CA ASP A 30 -7.64 8.74 3.45
C ASP A 30 -7.42 9.97 2.54
N ASN A 31 -8.33 10.15 1.58
CA ASN A 31 -8.29 11.21 0.56
C ASN A 31 -7.08 11.18 -0.39
N ILE A 32 -6.29 10.11 -0.38
CA ILE A 32 -5.17 9.87 -1.29
C ILE A 32 -5.63 8.91 -2.40
N ILE A 33 -5.46 9.33 -3.64
CA ILE A 33 -5.71 8.49 -4.83
C ILE A 33 -4.46 7.69 -5.13
N ILE A 34 -4.62 6.38 -5.30
CA ILE A 34 -3.56 5.44 -5.68
C ILE A 34 -3.97 4.74 -6.95
N THR A 35 -3.15 4.86 -7.99
CA THR A 35 -3.34 4.18 -9.27
C THR A 35 -2.27 3.12 -9.48
N PRO A 36 -2.56 2.07 -10.26
CA PRO A 36 -1.55 1.09 -10.65
C PRO A 36 -0.37 1.76 -11.35
N GLY A 37 0.85 1.38 -10.96
CA GLY A 37 2.10 1.93 -11.50
C GLY A 37 2.76 3.01 -10.62
N MET A 38 2.06 3.53 -9.62
CA MET A 38 2.68 4.39 -8.60
C MET A 38 3.62 3.60 -7.69
N MET A 39 4.57 4.30 -7.07
CA MET A 39 5.54 3.75 -6.13
C MET A 39 5.13 4.05 -4.69
N LEU A 40 5.27 3.06 -3.81
CA LEU A 40 4.96 3.15 -2.38
C LEU A 40 6.22 2.93 -1.55
N TYR A 41 6.42 3.81 -0.58
CA TYR A 41 7.53 3.76 0.38
C TYR A 41 6.97 3.77 1.80
N SER A 42 7.60 3.05 2.72
CA SER A 42 7.05 2.83 4.05
C SER A 42 8.17 2.64 5.07
N ASP A 43 8.07 3.34 6.20
CA ASP A 43 8.98 3.25 7.33
C ASP A 43 8.19 3.34 8.66
N ASP A 44 8.88 3.59 9.78
CA ASP A 44 8.24 3.75 11.09
C ASP A 44 7.40 5.04 11.20
N ASN A 45 7.68 6.06 10.39
CA ASN A 45 6.99 7.35 10.41
C ASN A 45 5.67 7.29 9.63
N GLY A 46 5.63 6.57 8.51
CA GLY A 46 4.43 6.56 7.67
C GLY A 46 4.57 5.83 6.34
N ILE A 47 3.75 6.28 5.39
CA ILE A 47 3.70 5.79 4.01
C ILE A 47 3.80 6.99 3.07
N GLY A 48 4.72 6.94 2.12
CA GLY A 48 4.85 7.89 1.02
C GLY A 48 4.43 7.25 -0.30
N ILE A 49 3.82 8.04 -1.19
CA ILE A 49 3.37 7.60 -2.51
C ILE A 49 3.89 8.57 -3.57
N ALA A 50 4.43 8.03 -4.66
CA ALA A 50 4.96 8.82 -5.77
C ALA A 50 4.47 8.29 -7.12
N ASN A 51 4.30 9.20 -8.08
CA ASN A 51 3.92 8.84 -9.46
C ASN A 51 5.04 8.06 -10.19
N THR A 52 6.28 8.22 -9.75
CA THR A 52 7.47 7.61 -10.33
C THR A 52 8.42 7.15 -9.21
N GLU A 53 9.41 6.35 -9.57
CA GLU A 53 10.49 5.97 -8.66
C GLU A 53 11.25 7.21 -8.14
N LEU A 54 11.56 7.21 -6.85
CA LEU A 54 12.32 8.25 -6.18
C LEU A 54 13.76 7.78 -6.02
N ASP A 55 14.71 8.68 -6.26
CA ASP A 55 16.11 8.44 -5.98
C ASP A 55 16.36 8.53 -4.46
N LEU A 56 16.33 7.37 -3.80
CA LEU A 56 16.54 7.26 -2.35
C LEU A 56 18.00 7.43 -1.95
N SER A 57 18.96 7.44 -2.88
CA SER A 57 20.38 7.66 -2.55
C SER A 57 20.64 9.03 -1.94
N ARG A 58 19.71 9.97 -2.14
CA ARG A 58 19.75 11.35 -1.62
C ARG A 58 19.24 11.50 -0.19
N LEU A 59 18.73 10.44 0.42
CA LEU A 59 18.23 10.43 1.79
C LEU A 59 19.31 10.08 2.83
N LEU A 60 20.54 9.80 2.38
CA LEU A 60 21.72 9.46 3.19
C LEU A 60 22.81 10.53 3.06
#